data_AF-A0A134AJD9-F1
#
_entry.id   AF-A0A134AJD9-F1
#
_cell.length_a   1.000
_cell.length_b   1.000
_cell.length_c   1.000
_cell.angle_alpha   90.00
_cell.angle_beta   90.00
_cell.angle_gamma   90.00
#
_symmetry.space_group_name_H-M   'P 1'
#
loop_
_entity.id
_entity.type
_entity.pdbx_description
1 polymer ?
#
loop_
_entity_poly.entity_id
_entity_poly.type
_entity_poly.pdbx_seq_one_letter_code
_entity_poly.pdbx_strand_id
1 'polypeptide(L)'
;TVTVTDKDGKEIGKLKPEQTVKNANTAPVIKRNNDGSITVWPPADATEVTVKYTGADGLPKDVKLTKDANGNWKAPAGSDLIVDPTTGKITIPGDKIQKGSDVLVIAKNDLNKETRAVSKGTTDNTGKDDGYIWLKPVGTTDNKANDKKAEKHDMGIHKAYIFGYEDNTFRANGNMTRAEAAAMIARLKELDMSNKAKPEFSDVQSAWYNGSINAVVRAGYMKGYPDGTFNPNGKITRAEFAQMIMAIDKANGADVPFSDVKGHWAEAAIMQAYANGRIAGYPDKTFRPNNNITRAEAVTVLNKLFDRSVDNKGLADVHAGIAPFKDLTPKHWAYYQIIEASNTHRFFRTEKGKVDETWDVLLQTWKQALENR
;
A
#
# COMPACT_ATOMS: atom_id res chain seq x y z
N THR A 1 -3.33 40.92 -33.41
CA THR A 1 -2.11 41.17 -34.21
C THR A 1 -1.93 42.66 -34.28
N VAL A 2 -0.73 43.16 -34.02
CA VAL A 2 -0.35 44.57 -34.16
C VAL A 2 0.44 44.70 -35.46
N THR A 3 0.01 45.60 -36.34
CA THR A 3 0.75 45.92 -37.57
C THR A 3 1.87 46.90 -37.22
N VAL A 4 3.10 46.56 -37.59
CA VAL A 4 4.27 47.43 -37.39
C VAL A 4 4.52 48.18 -38.69
N THR A 5 4.55 49.50 -38.60
CA THR A 5 4.89 50.38 -39.71
C THR A 5 6.23 51.05 -39.47
N ASP A 6 6.96 51.33 -40.54
CA ASP A 6 8.12 52.22 -40.46
C ASP A 6 7.70 53.68 -40.18
N LYS A 7 8.70 54.56 -40.06
CA LYS A 7 8.50 56.00 -39.80
C LYS A 7 7.70 56.72 -40.88
N ASP A 8 7.56 56.13 -42.07
CA ASP A 8 6.86 56.69 -43.22
C ASP A 8 5.47 56.04 -43.39
N GLY A 9 5.04 55.21 -42.43
CA GLY A 9 3.73 54.58 -42.38
C GLY A 9 3.59 53.32 -43.23
N LYS A 10 4.70 52.81 -43.81
CA LYS A 10 4.68 51.59 -44.62
C LYS A 10 4.70 50.36 -43.72
N GLU A 11 3.79 49.42 -43.96
CA GLU A 11 3.76 48.15 -43.23
C GLU A 11 5.05 47.36 -43.49
N ILE A 12 5.78 47.06 -42.42
CA ILE A 12 7.03 46.28 -42.45
C ILE A 12 6.91 44.92 -41.78
N GLY A 13 5.79 44.65 -41.10
CA GLY A 13 5.51 43.33 -40.55
C GLY A 13 4.27 43.30 -39.65
N LYS A 14 3.81 42.10 -39.34
CA LYS A 14 2.72 41.87 -38.40
C LYS A 14 3.24 41.11 -37.19
N LEU A 15 3.16 41.72 -36.03
CA LEU A 15 3.40 41.05 -34.76
C LEU A 15 2.09 40.39 -34.29
N LYS A 16 2.16 39.11 -33.97
CA LYS A 16 1.10 38.48 -33.16
C LYS A 16 1.32 38.94 -31.71
N PRO A 17 0.26 39.21 -30.92
CA PRO A 17 0.43 39.37 -29.49
C PRO A 17 1.16 38.11 -29.00
N GLU A 18 2.18 38.27 -28.15
CA GLU A 18 2.68 37.13 -27.40
C GLU A 18 1.45 36.48 -26.75
N GLN A 19 1.15 35.24 -27.13
CA GLN A 19 0.21 34.49 -26.33
C GLN A 19 0.87 34.38 -24.98
N THR A 20 0.30 35.03 -23.97
CA THR A 20 0.63 34.73 -22.59
C THR A 20 0.37 33.24 -22.44
N VAL A 21 1.43 32.42 -22.53
CA VAL A 21 1.35 31.02 -22.17
C VAL A 21 1.04 31.05 -20.68
N LYS A 22 -0.25 30.91 -20.33
CA LYS A 22 -0.63 30.61 -18.95
C LYS A 22 -0.05 29.23 -18.67
N ASN A 23 1.21 29.20 -18.26
CA ASN A 23 1.96 28.00 -17.88
C ASN A 23 1.44 27.39 -16.57
N ALA A 24 0.29 27.86 -16.06
CA ALA A 24 -0.36 27.34 -14.87
C ALA A 24 -1.19 26.10 -15.25
N ASN A 25 -0.53 24.95 -15.31
CA ASN A 25 -1.18 23.65 -15.43
C ASN A 25 -1.80 23.30 -14.05
N THR A 26 -3.00 23.83 -13.77
CA THR A 26 -3.68 23.61 -12.48
C THR A 26 -4.44 22.30 -12.45
N ALA A 27 -4.37 21.57 -11.33
CA ALA A 27 -5.11 20.33 -11.15
C ALA A 27 -6.61 20.58 -10.91
N PRO A 28 -7.50 19.67 -11.35
CA PRO A 28 -8.91 19.73 -10.99
C PRO A 28 -9.09 19.67 -9.47
N VAL A 29 -10.14 20.29 -8.94
CA VAL A 29 -10.48 20.19 -7.51
C VAL A 29 -11.60 19.19 -7.33
N ILE A 30 -11.48 18.30 -6.34
CA ILE A 30 -12.49 17.29 -6.02
C ILE A 30 -12.93 17.49 -4.57
N LYS A 31 -14.23 17.45 -4.32
CA LYS A 31 -14.83 17.47 -2.98
C LYS A 31 -15.85 16.36 -2.85
N ARG A 32 -15.72 15.54 -1.81
CA ARG A 32 -16.76 14.63 -1.35
C ARG A 32 -17.71 15.37 -0.43
N ASN A 33 -19.01 15.27 -0.68
CA ASN A 33 -20.05 15.92 0.10
C ASN A 33 -20.62 14.92 1.13
N ASN A 34 -21.25 15.46 2.19
CA ASN A 34 -21.81 14.63 3.27
C ASN A 34 -22.99 13.75 2.82
N ASP A 35 -23.62 14.09 1.69
CA ASP A 35 -24.69 13.30 1.06
C ASP A 35 -24.16 12.13 0.18
N GLY A 36 -22.85 11.90 0.18
CA GLY A 36 -22.19 10.86 -0.62
C GLY A 36 -21.90 11.26 -2.06
N SER A 37 -22.41 12.40 -2.53
CA SER A 37 -22.08 12.91 -3.87
C SER A 37 -20.63 13.42 -3.93
N ILE A 38 -20.08 13.48 -5.14
CA ILE A 38 -18.75 14.04 -5.39
C ILE A 38 -18.87 15.19 -6.37
N THR A 39 -18.33 16.34 -5.99
CA THR A 39 -18.20 17.51 -6.83
C THR A 39 -16.79 17.63 -7.39
N VAL A 40 -16.69 17.91 -8.69
CA VAL A 40 -15.45 18.17 -9.41
C VAL A 40 -15.52 19.56 -10.03
N TRP A 41 -14.47 20.37 -9.82
CA TRP A 41 -14.26 21.63 -10.52
C TRP A 41 -13.11 21.48 -11.52
N PRO A 42 -13.40 21.52 -12.83
CA PRO A 42 -12.38 21.58 -13.86
C PRO A 42 -11.49 22.81 -13.73
N PRO A 43 -10.19 22.71 -14.08
CA PRO A 43 -9.32 23.86 -14.27
C PRO A 43 -9.86 24.80 -15.34
N ALA A 44 -9.61 26.11 -15.18
CA ALA A 44 -10.08 27.12 -16.14
C ALA A 44 -9.51 26.89 -17.55
N ASP A 45 -8.27 26.40 -17.65
CA ASP A 45 -7.54 26.10 -18.88
C ASP A 45 -7.82 24.70 -19.46
N ALA A 46 -8.61 23.87 -18.78
CA ALA A 46 -8.94 22.54 -19.28
C ALA A 46 -9.94 22.60 -20.44
N THR A 47 -9.71 21.78 -21.44
CA THR A 47 -10.61 21.59 -22.60
C THR A 47 -11.20 20.19 -22.67
N GLU A 48 -10.62 19.25 -21.91
CA GLU A 48 -11.17 17.91 -21.69
C GLU A 48 -11.00 17.52 -20.22
N VAL A 49 -12.03 16.88 -19.64
CA VAL A 49 -11.97 16.27 -18.30
C VAL A 49 -12.45 14.83 -18.39
N THR A 50 -11.66 13.90 -17.88
CA THR A 50 -12.04 12.50 -17.74
C THR A 50 -12.23 12.17 -16.25
N VAL A 51 -13.40 11.68 -15.89
CA VAL A 51 -13.77 11.28 -14.53
C VAL A 51 -13.84 9.75 -14.49
N LYS A 52 -12.93 9.14 -13.74
CA LYS A 52 -12.85 7.69 -13.51
C LYS A 52 -13.31 7.37 -12.10
N TYR A 53 -14.29 6.50 -11.97
CA TYR A 53 -14.87 6.09 -10.68
C TYR A 53 -15.42 4.67 -10.78
N THR A 54 -15.78 4.07 -9.64
CA THR A 54 -16.52 2.81 -9.63
C THR A 54 -18.01 3.11 -9.49
N GLY A 55 -18.82 2.66 -10.44
CA GLY A 55 -20.27 2.82 -10.39
C GLY A 55 -20.88 2.10 -9.19
N ALA A 56 -22.12 2.45 -8.83
CA ALA A 56 -22.85 1.75 -7.75
C ALA A 56 -23.04 0.24 -8.04
N ASP A 57 -22.97 -0.15 -9.32
CA ASP A 57 -22.94 -1.53 -9.82
C ASP A 57 -21.59 -2.25 -9.59
N GLY A 58 -20.58 -1.56 -9.08
CA GLY A 58 -19.23 -2.09 -8.86
C GLY A 58 -18.36 -2.12 -10.13
N LEU A 59 -18.89 -1.67 -11.27
CA LEU A 59 -18.17 -1.64 -12.54
C LEU A 59 -17.38 -0.33 -12.70
N PRO A 60 -16.19 -0.37 -13.30
CA PRO A 60 -15.45 0.85 -13.59
C PRO A 60 -16.21 1.71 -14.60
N LYS A 61 -16.28 3.02 -14.31
CA LYS A 61 -16.83 4.05 -15.20
C LYS A 61 -15.72 5.00 -15.59
N ASP A 62 -15.70 5.37 -16.86
CA ASP A 62 -14.71 6.26 -17.47
C ASP A 62 -15.44 7.28 -18.33
N VAL A 63 -15.74 8.45 -17.76
CA VAL A 63 -16.61 9.44 -18.38
C VAL A 63 -15.78 10.63 -18.82
N LYS A 64 -15.69 10.82 -20.13
CA LYS A 64 -15.00 11.94 -20.77
C LYS A 64 -15.97 13.08 -21.07
N LEU A 65 -15.70 14.25 -20.53
CA LEU A 65 -16.44 15.49 -20.73
C LEU A 65 -15.60 16.46 -21.57
N THR A 66 -16.27 17.20 -22.45
CA THR A 66 -15.66 18.23 -23.32
C THR A 66 -16.50 19.49 -23.30
N LYS A 67 -15.91 20.63 -23.68
CA LYS A 67 -16.66 21.87 -23.87
C LYS A 67 -17.41 21.86 -25.21
N ASP A 68 -18.61 22.42 -25.24
CA ASP A 68 -19.35 22.69 -26.48
C ASP A 68 -18.84 23.95 -27.19
N ALA A 69 -19.46 24.31 -28.33
CA ALA A 69 -19.07 25.49 -29.11
C ALA A 69 -19.22 26.83 -28.35
N ASN A 70 -19.98 26.84 -27.25
CA ASN A 70 -20.18 28.01 -26.40
C ASN A 70 -19.27 27.98 -25.15
N GLY A 71 -18.39 26.98 -25.03
CA GLY A 71 -17.47 26.83 -23.91
C GLY A 71 -18.05 26.12 -22.68
N ASN A 72 -19.28 25.60 -22.75
CA ASN A 72 -19.94 24.93 -21.64
C ASN A 72 -19.56 23.45 -21.58
N TRP A 73 -19.31 22.92 -20.39
CA TRP A 73 -19.00 21.50 -20.21
C TRP A 73 -20.20 20.61 -20.55
N LYS A 74 -19.95 19.52 -21.26
CA LYS A 74 -20.96 18.53 -21.65
C LYS A 74 -20.47 17.11 -21.35
N ALA A 75 -21.32 16.33 -20.69
CA ALA A 75 -21.13 14.89 -20.51
C ALA A 75 -21.69 14.10 -21.71
N PRO A 76 -21.21 12.86 -21.96
CA PRO A 76 -21.77 11.98 -22.99
C PRO A 76 -23.25 11.67 -22.75
N ALA A 77 -24.00 11.43 -23.82
CA ALA A 77 -25.41 11.02 -23.70
C ALA A 77 -25.53 9.71 -22.89
N GLY A 78 -26.45 9.68 -21.93
CA GLY A 78 -26.64 8.53 -21.03
C GLY A 78 -25.65 8.47 -19.85
N SER A 79 -24.81 9.49 -19.65
CA SER A 79 -23.95 9.57 -18.47
C SER A 79 -24.75 9.84 -17.19
N ASP A 80 -24.34 9.23 -16.08
CA ASP A 80 -24.85 9.51 -14.74
C ASP A 80 -24.31 10.84 -14.14
N LEU A 81 -23.36 11.51 -14.80
CA LEU A 81 -22.75 12.74 -14.31
C LEU A 81 -23.61 13.95 -14.64
N ILE A 82 -23.81 14.83 -13.65
CA ILE A 82 -24.58 16.06 -13.79
C ILE A 82 -23.60 17.22 -13.96
N VAL A 83 -23.79 18.04 -14.99
CA VAL A 83 -22.96 19.22 -15.26
C VAL A 83 -23.78 20.49 -15.09
N ASP A 84 -23.31 21.39 -14.25
CA ASP A 84 -23.87 22.74 -14.12
C ASP A 84 -23.40 23.60 -15.31
N PRO A 85 -24.31 24.06 -16.18
CA PRO A 85 -23.95 24.80 -17.39
C PRO A 85 -23.43 26.22 -17.11
N THR A 86 -23.70 26.78 -15.93
CA THR A 86 -23.27 28.14 -15.56
C THR A 86 -21.89 28.13 -14.90
N THR A 87 -21.63 27.15 -14.04
CA THR A 87 -20.40 27.10 -13.25
C THR A 87 -19.37 26.10 -13.79
N GLY A 88 -19.77 25.20 -14.68
CA GLY A 88 -18.92 24.10 -15.16
C GLY A 88 -18.64 23.02 -14.11
N LYS A 89 -19.34 23.08 -12.97
CA LYS A 89 -19.24 22.11 -11.88
C LYS A 89 -19.79 20.75 -12.34
N ILE A 90 -19.03 19.69 -12.11
CA ILE A 90 -19.44 18.32 -12.43
C ILE A 90 -19.77 17.60 -11.13
N THR A 91 -20.89 16.88 -11.09
CA THR A 91 -21.35 16.13 -9.92
C THR A 91 -21.55 14.67 -10.28
N ILE A 92 -20.93 13.78 -9.50
CA ILE A 92 -21.24 12.35 -9.46
C ILE A 92 -22.28 12.16 -8.35
N PRO A 93 -23.53 11.77 -8.66
CA PRO A 93 -24.54 11.52 -7.64
C PRO A 93 -24.11 10.38 -6.70
N GLY A 94 -24.44 10.51 -5.41
CA GLY A 94 -24.01 9.55 -4.37
C GLY A 94 -24.57 8.13 -4.57
N ASP A 95 -25.74 8.00 -5.19
CA ASP A 95 -26.40 6.74 -5.55
C ASP A 95 -25.82 6.10 -6.82
N LYS A 96 -24.98 6.82 -7.57
CA LYS A 96 -24.36 6.37 -8.83
C LYS A 96 -22.91 5.96 -8.67
N ILE A 97 -22.33 6.15 -7.49
CA ILE A 97 -20.95 5.80 -7.17
C ILE A 97 -20.90 4.75 -6.06
N GLN A 98 -20.00 3.78 -6.18
CA GLN A 98 -19.75 2.84 -5.11
C GLN A 98 -19.26 3.59 -3.86
N LYS A 99 -19.97 3.40 -2.75
CA LYS A 99 -19.64 4.00 -1.46
C LYS A 99 -18.20 3.68 -1.06
N GLY A 100 -17.43 4.70 -0.70
CA GLY A 100 -16.03 4.55 -0.32
C GLY A 100 -15.08 4.16 -1.45
N SER A 101 -15.49 4.27 -2.72
CA SER A 101 -14.57 4.15 -3.86
C SER A 101 -13.81 5.44 -4.14
N ASP A 102 -12.62 5.29 -4.72
CA ASP A 102 -11.79 6.38 -5.20
C ASP A 102 -12.38 7.01 -6.46
N VAL A 103 -12.12 8.31 -6.64
CA VAL A 103 -12.38 9.03 -7.88
C VAL A 103 -11.10 9.66 -8.39
N LEU A 104 -10.75 9.37 -9.63
CA LEU A 104 -9.64 9.98 -10.35
C LEU A 104 -10.21 10.91 -11.42
N VAL A 105 -9.81 12.19 -11.36
CA VAL A 105 -10.13 13.18 -12.38
C VAL A 105 -8.85 13.54 -13.11
N ILE A 106 -8.89 13.45 -14.44
CA ILE A 106 -7.81 13.84 -15.33
C ILE A 106 -8.31 15.04 -16.13
N ALA A 107 -7.65 16.19 -16.03
CA ALA A 107 -7.95 17.36 -16.84
C ALA A 107 -6.83 17.55 -17.87
N LYS A 108 -7.20 17.89 -19.10
CA LYS A 108 -6.29 18.09 -20.22
C LYS A 108 -6.57 19.44 -20.87
N ASN A 109 -5.51 20.19 -21.16
CA ASN A 109 -5.58 21.49 -21.81
C ASN A 109 -5.27 21.40 -23.33
N ASP A 110 -5.33 22.55 -24.01
CA ASP A 110 -5.12 22.68 -25.46
C ASP A 110 -3.72 22.33 -25.95
N LEU A 111 -2.73 22.25 -25.03
CA LEU A 111 -1.38 21.78 -25.33
C LEU A 111 -1.22 20.27 -25.13
N ASN A 112 -2.33 19.55 -24.94
CA ASN A 112 -2.38 18.14 -24.56
C ASN A 112 -1.71 17.81 -23.21
N LYS A 113 -1.48 18.80 -22.34
CA LYS A 113 -0.88 18.56 -21.02
C LYS A 113 -1.95 18.12 -20.04
N GLU A 114 -1.68 17.05 -19.29
CA GLU A 114 -2.60 16.51 -18.28
C GLU A 114 -2.26 16.98 -16.87
N THR A 115 -3.30 17.15 -16.05
CA THR A 115 -3.22 17.20 -14.59
C THR A 115 -4.21 16.22 -13.99
N ARG A 116 -3.94 15.80 -12.77
CA ARG A 116 -4.73 14.76 -12.09
C ARG A 116 -5.06 15.20 -10.68
N ALA A 117 -6.26 14.86 -10.24
CA ALA A 117 -6.64 14.90 -8.85
C ALA A 117 -7.31 13.58 -8.47
N VAL A 118 -7.09 13.15 -7.24
CA VAL A 118 -7.68 11.93 -6.70
C VAL A 118 -8.43 12.27 -5.42
N SER A 119 -9.70 11.89 -5.36
CA SER A 119 -10.46 11.86 -4.11
C SER A 119 -10.47 10.42 -3.64
N LYS A 120 -9.71 10.13 -2.59
CA LYS A 120 -9.73 8.79 -1.98
C LYS A 120 -11.10 8.50 -1.38
N GLY A 121 -11.51 7.24 -1.48
CA GLY A 121 -12.66 6.69 -0.81
C GLY A 121 -12.53 6.81 0.70
N THR A 122 -13.59 7.29 1.35
CA THR A 122 -13.75 7.09 2.79
C THR A 122 -14.53 5.80 2.96
N THR A 123 -13.92 4.77 3.54
CA THR A 123 -14.68 3.59 3.95
C THR A 123 -15.68 4.04 5.01
N ASP A 124 -16.96 4.06 4.65
CA ASP A 124 -17.98 3.92 5.68
C ASP A 124 -17.80 2.52 6.24
N ASN A 125 -17.09 2.46 7.38
CA ASN A 125 -16.88 1.26 8.19
C ASN A 125 -18.21 0.84 8.83
N THR A 126 -19.21 0.48 8.01
CA THR A 126 -20.45 -0.16 8.45
C THR A 126 -20.55 -1.61 7.95
N GLY A 127 -19.50 -2.14 7.32
CA GLY A 127 -19.34 -3.59 7.14
C GLY A 127 -18.62 -4.15 8.36
N LYS A 128 -19.40 -4.71 9.30
CA LYS A 128 -18.98 -5.48 10.50
C LYS A 128 -17.56 -5.19 11.01
N ASP A 129 -17.48 -4.48 12.14
CA ASP A 129 -16.26 -4.42 12.96
C ASP A 129 -15.64 -5.81 13.12
N ASP A 130 -14.55 -6.06 12.39
CA ASP A 130 -13.64 -7.19 12.60
C ASP A 130 -12.49 -6.82 13.57
N GLY A 131 -12.50 -5.58 14.07
CA GLY A 131 -11.61 -5.12 15.14
C GLY A 131 -10.21 -4.69 14.68
N TYR A 132 -9.96 -4.35 13.42
CA TYR A 132 -8.64 -3.89 12.99
C TYR A 132 -8.63 -2.42 12.54
N ILE A 133 -8.57 -1.45 13.49
CA ILE A 133 -8.70 -0.02 13.14
C ILE A 133 -7.40 0.70 12.70
N TRP A 134 -6.17 0.15 12.81
CA TRP A 134 -4.97 0.97 12.51
C TRP A 134 -3.82 0.34 11.71
N LEU A 135 -4.13 -0.36 10.62
CA LEU A 135 -3.14 -0.70 9.59
C LEU A 135 -3.28 0.22 8.35
N LYS A 136 -3.38 1.53 8.57
CA LYS A 136 -3.08 2.48 7.49
C LYS A 136 -1.55 2.48 7.27
N PRO A 137 -1.08 2.51 6.00
CA PRO A 137 0.32 2.75 5.68
C PRO A 137 0.83 3.99 6.43
N VAL A 138 2.14 4.03 6.70
CA VAL A 138 2.84 5.26 7.08
C VAL A 138 2.38 6.38 6.14
N GLY A 139 1.99 7.51 6.72
CA GLY A 139 1.29 8.58 6.01
C GLY A 139 2.01 8.98 4.73
N THR A 140 1.28 8.92 3.61
CA THR A 140 1.66 9.61 2.39
C THR A 140 1.62 11.10 2.70
N THR A 141 2.79 11.73 2.86
CA THR A 141 2.89 13.18 2.86
C THR A 141 2.63 13.66 1.44
N ASP A 142 1.59 14.48 1.28
CA ASP A 142 1.32 15.24 0.06
C ASP A 142 2.54 16.11 -0.28
N ASN A 143 3.36 15.66 -1.23
CA ASN A 143 4.39 16.51 -1.83
C ASN A 143 4.00 16.85 -3.28
N LYS A 144 3.63 18.12 -3.48
CA LYS A 144 3.50 18.76 -4.79
C LYS A 144 4.87 18.78 -5.49
N ALA A 145 4.88 18.23 -6.70
CA ALA A 145 5.74 18.47 -7.87
C ALA A 145 7.18 18.98 -7.69
N ASN A 146 8.13 18.19 -8.21
CA ASN A 146 9.12 18.71 -9.16
C ASN A 146 9.61 17.58 -10.07
N ASP A 147 9.49 17.75 -11.39
CA ASP A 147 10.14 16.92 -12.42
C ASP A 147 11.66 17.18 -12.43
N LYS A 148 12.30 16.98 -11.28
CA LYS A 148 13.72 16.65 -11.20
C LYS A 148 13.77 15.16 -10.96
N LYS A 149 14.53 14.44 -11.78
CA LYS A 149 14.84 13.01 -11.62
C LYS A 149 15.17 12.79 -10.13
N ALA A 150 14.24 12.24 -9.35
CA ALA A 150 14.39 12.15 -7.91
C ALA A 150 15.71 11.40 -7.62
N GLU A 151 16.58 11.99 -6.83
CA GLU A 151 17.86 11.35 -6.50
C GLU A 151 17.56 10.03 -5.77
N LYS A 152 18.19 8.95 -6.24
CA LYS A 152 18.05 7.64 -5.62
C LYS A 152 18.90 7.63 -4.35
N HIS A 153 18.27 7.33 -3.24
CA HIS A 153 18.90 7.10 -1.95
C HIS A 153 18.66 5.66 -1.50
N ASP A 154 19.49 5.16 -0.58
CA ASP A 154 19.31 3.89 0.14
C ASP A 154 18.85 2.73 -0.77
N MET A 155 19.74 2.32 -1.68
CA MET A 155 19.49 1.22 -2.61
C MET A 155 19.84 -0.13 -1.98
N GLY A 156 19.03 -1.14 -2.25
CA GLY A 156 19.25 -2.46 -1.69
C GLY A 156 18.50 -3.57 -2.42
N ILE A 157 18.71 -4.79 -1.94
CA ILE A 157 17.96 -5.96 -2.39
C ILE A 157 17.18 -6.50 -1.20
N HIS A 158 15.88 -6.63 -1.40
CA HIS A 158 15.00 -7.35 -0.50
C HIS A 158 14.80 -8.75 -1.02
N LYS A 159 15.18 -9.75 -0.24
CA LYS A 159 14.83 -11.16 -0.48
C LYS A 159 13.42 -11.44 0.03
N ALA A 160 12.70 -12.28 -0.71
CA ALA A 160 11.43 -12.86 -0.26
C ALA A 160 11.66 -13.67 1.02
N TYR A 161 10.79 -13.49 2.02
CA TYR A 161 10.89 -14.21 3.30
C TYR A 161 9.67 -15.09 3.59
N ILE A 162 8.60 -14.94 2.82
CA ILE A 162 7.41 -15.78 2.85
C ILE A 162 7.02 -16.16 1.43
N PHE A 163 6.41 -17.33 1.26
CA PHE A 163 5.93 -17.81 -0.04
C PHE A 163 4.43 -18.09 0.03
N GLY A 164 3.79 -18.14 -1.15
CA GLY A 164 2.45 -18.73 -1.28
C GLY A 164 2.48 -20.24 -1.25
N TYR A 165 1.38 -20.84 -1.69
CA TYR A 165 1.20 -22.28 -1.79
C TYR A 165 1.17 -22.72 -3.26
N GLU A 166 1.35 -24.01 -3.50
CA GLU A 166 1.40 -24.62 -4.85
C GLU A 166 0.07 -24.46 -5.62
N ASP A 167 -1.04 -24.25 -4.91
CA ASP A 167 -2.36 -23.95 -5.47
C ASP A 167 -2.53 -22.49 -5.94
N ASN A 168 -1.43 -21.71 -5.95
CA ASN A 168 -1.37 -20.29 -6.25
C ASN A 168 -2.10 -19.36 -5.26
N THR A 169 -2.32 -19.79 -4.02
CA THR A 169 -2.90 -18.94 -2.97
C THR A 169 -1.83 -18.36 -2.04
N PHE A 170 -2.11 -17.22 -1.42
CA PHE A 170 -1.33 -16.68 -0.31
C PHE A 170 -1.93 -17.00 1.05
N ARG A 171 -3.26 -17.12 1.15
CA ARG A 171 -4.04 -17.36 2.38
C ARG A 171 -3.86 -16.27 3.42
N ALA A 172 -4.09 -15.02 3.02
CA ALA A 172 -3.82 -13.82 3.82
C ALA A 172 -4.45 -13.86 5.24
N ASN A 173 -5.71 -14.29 5.33
CA ASN A 173 -6.45 -14.39 6.60
C ASN A 173 -6.24 -15.74 7.31
N GLY A 174 -5.40 -16.63 6.77
CA GLY A 174 -5.09 -17.91 7.39
C GLY A 174 -4.13 -17.73 8.58
N ASN A 175 -4.40 -18.45 9.66
CA ASN A 175 -3.51 -18.49 10.82
C ASN A 175 -2.19 -19.15 10.47
N MET A 176 -1.09 -18.49 10.85
CA MET A 176 0.27 -18.94 10.58
C MET A 176 0.73 -19.99 11.60
N THR A 177 1.54 -20.96 11.17
CA THR A 177 2.15 -21.92 12.09
C THR A 177 3.43 -21.37 12.72
N ARG A 178 3.85 -21.96 13.86
CA ARG A 178 5.13 -21.63 14.50
C ARG A 178 6.34 -21.92 13.60
N ALA A 179 6.28 -23.00 12.81
CA ALA A 179 7.33 -23.29 11.82
C ALA A 179 7.39 -22.27 10.68
N GLU A 180 6.24 -21.78 10.20
CA GLU A 180 6.21 -20.69 9.20
C GLU A 180 6.84 -19.41 9.78
N ALA A 181 6.51 -19.05 11.02
CA ALA A 181 7.11 -17.90 11.69
C ALA A 181 8.64 -18.04 11.85
N ALA A 182 9.12 -19.23 12.26
CA ALA A 182 10.55 -19.54 12.35
C ALA A 182 11.26 -19.34 11.00
N ALA A 183 10.67 -19.84 9.93
CA ALA A 183 11.24 -19.73 8.59
C ALA A 183 11.29 -18.28 8.09
N MET A 184 10.28 -17.45 8.40
CA MET A 184 10.27 -16.04 8.05
C MET A 184 11.39 -15.26 8.75
N ILE A 185 11.55 -15.44 10.07
CA ILE A 185 12.63 -14.79 10.82
C ILE A 185 14.00 -15.27 10.35
N ALA A 186 14.18 -16.58 10.15
CA ALA A 186 15.44 -17.12 9.66
C ALA A 186 15.86 -16.51 8.31
N ARG A 187 14.90 -16.31 7.38
CA ARG A 187 15.16 -15.65 6.09
C ARG A 187 15.45 -14.16 6.24
N LEU A 188 14.64 -13.43 7.01
CA LEU A 188 14.82 -11.98 7.22
C LEU A 188 16.13 -11.64 7.91
N LYS A 189 16.59 -12.50 8.83
CA LYS A 189 17.87 -12.36 9.53
C LYS A 189 19.03 -13.03 8.80
N GLU A 190 18.80 -13.58 7.60
CA GLU A 190 19.78 -14.30 6.78
C GLU A 190 20.56 -15.36 7.57
N LEU A 191 19.87 -16.09 8.44
CA LEU A 191 20.48 -17.11 9.27
C LEU A 191 20.89 -18.33 8.43
N ASP A 192 22.00 -18.94 8.83
CA ASP A 192 22.41 -20.23 8.31
C ASP A 192 21.40 -21.32 8.72
N MET A 193 20.67 -21.82 7.72
CA MET A 193 19.70 -22.91 7.82
C MET A 193 20.21 -24.22 7.21
N SER A 194 21.53 -24.37 7.00
CA SER A 194 22.12 -25.57 6.39
C SER A 194 21.97 -26.83 7.26
N ASN A 195 21.93 -26.68 8.59
CA ASN A 195 21.70 -27.79 9.49
C ASN A 195 20.25 -28.30 9.41
N LYS A 196 20.02 -29.36 8.62
CA LYS A 196 18.70 -30.00 8.46
C LYS A 196 18.41 -31.11 9.48
N ALA A 197 19.29 -31.34 10.47
CA ALA A 197 19.08 -32.35 11.49
C ALA A 197 17.77 -32.10 12.24
N LYS A 198 17.11 -33.18 12.68
CA LYS A 198 15.89 -33.09 13.49
C LYS A 198 16.21 -32.33 14.79
N PRO A 199 15.53 -31.20 15.09
CA PRO A 199 15.65 -30.50 16.36
C PRO A 199 15.31 -31.41 17.56
N GLU A 200 15.95 -31.14 18.71
CA GLU A 200 15.76 -31.90 19.96
C GLU A 200 14.47 -31.52 20.71
N PHE A 201 13.33 -31.53 20.00
CA PHE A 201 12.00 -31.38 20.58
C PHE A 201 11.20 -32.66 20.35
N SER A 202 10.43 -33.08 21.35
CA SER A 202 9.75 -34.38 21.37
C SER A 202 8.71 -34.55 20.26
N ASP A 203 8.07 -33.46 19.85
CA ASP A 203 7.01 -33.41 18.84
C ASP A 203 7.50 -33.04 17.42
N VAL A 204 8.79 -32.74 17.27
CA VAL A 204 9.36 -32.36 15.99
C VAL A 204 9.74 -33.60 15.18
N GLN A 205 9.29 -33.64 13.92
CA GLN A 205 9.62 -34.69 12.95
C GLN A 205 10.66 -34.18 11.96
N SER A 206 11.35 -35.07 11.24
CA SER A 206 12.22 -34.67 10.14
C SER A 206 11.40 -34.09 8.99
N ALA A 207 11.42 -32.76 8.84
CA ALA A 207 10.61 -32.05 7.85
C ALA A 207 11.29 -30.77 7.32
N TRP A 208 10.60 -30.07 6.41
CA TRP A 208 11.09 -28.85 5.73
C TRP A 208 11.52 -27.74 6.70
N TYR A 209 10.92 -27.68 7.89
CA TYR A 209 11.15 -26.63 8.87
C TYR A 209 12.39 -26.84 9.76
N ASN A 210 13.06 -28.00 9.70
CA ASN A 210 14.16 -28.35 10.61
C ASN A 210 15.27 -27.30 10.62
N GLY A 211 15.75 -26.92 9.44
CA GLY A 211 16.81 -25.92 9.30
C GLY A 211 16.42 -24.55 9.84
N SER A 212 15.18 -24.14 9.62
CA SER A 212 14.66 -22.88 10.17
C SER A 212 14.56 -22.91 11.69
N ILE A 213 14.00 -23.98 12.26
CA ILE A 213 13.89 -24.16 13.73
C ILE A 213 15.27 -24.16 14.38
N ASN A 214 16.20 -24.97 13.86
CA ASN A 214 17.59 -25.01 14.35
C ASN A 214 18.22 -23.62 14.33
N ALA A 215 18.05 -22.87 13.23
CA ALA A 215 18.62 -21.54 13.07
C ALA A 215 18.05 -20.52 14.09
N VAL A 216 16.73 -20.43 14.23
CA VAL A 216 16.11 -19.44 15.13
C VAL A 216 16.28 -19.78 16.61
N VAL A 217 16.34 -21.06 16.97
CA VAL A 217 16.61 -21.50 18.34
C VAL A 217 18.06 -21.21 18.71
N ARG A 218 19.01 -21.57 17.84
CA ARG A 218 20.44 -21.25 18.01
C ARG A 218 20.68 -19.74 18.14
N ALA A 219 19.96 -18.94 17.34
CA ALA A 219 20.07 -17.48 17.39
C ALA A 219 19.28 -16.83 18.56
N GLY A 220 18.52 -17.62 19.33
CA GLY A 220 17.76 -17.13 20.48
C GLY A 220 16.46 -16.37 20.15
N TYR A 221 16.01 -16.37 18.88
CA TYR A 221 14.77 -15.70 18.48
C TYR A 221 13.50 -16.49 18.81
N MET A 222 13.63 -17.82 18.96
CA MET A 222 12.53 -18.69 19.39
C MET A 222 13.04 -19.71 20.41
N LYS A 223 12.13 -20.22 21.23
CA LYS A 223 12.37 -21.30 22.20
C LYS A 223 11.24 -22.32 22.13
N GLY A 224 11.55 -23.56 22.50
CA GLY A 224 10.53 -24.57 22.78
C GLY A 224 9.76 -24.27 24.06
N TYR A 225 8.70 -25.02 24.28
CA TYR A 225 7.91 -24.96 25.50
C TYR A 225 8.58 -25.73 26.64
N PRO A 226 8.22 -25.44 27.91
CA PRO A 226 8.79 -26.13 29.06
C PRO A 226 8.58 -27.65 29.08
N ASP A 227 7.58 -28.17 28.36
CA ASP A 227 7.29 -29.60 28.22
C ASP A 227 8.20 -30.33 27.21
N GLY A 228 9.18 -29.62 26.63
CA GLY A 228 10.11 -30.18 25.64
C GLY A 228 9.57 -30.22 24.21
N THR A 229 8.42 -29.59 23.94
CA THR A 229 7.84 -29.48 22.59
C THR A 229 8.23 -28.17 21.90
N PHE A 230 8.08 -28.10 20.57
CA PHE A 230 8.15 -26.85 19.80
C PHE A 230 6.80 -26.46 19.18
N ASN A 231 5.91 -27.42 18.95
CA ASN A 231 4.64 -27.31 18.24
C ASN A 231 4.76 -26.68 16.84
N PRO A 232 5.58 -27.26 15.93
CA PRO A 232 5.89 -26.63 14.64
C PRO A 232 4.66 -26.38 13.76
N ASN A 233 3.67 -27.28 13.83
CA ASN A 233 2.43 -27.19 13.04
C ASN A 233 1.31 -26.43 13.77
N GLY A 234 1.48 -26.17 15.07
CA GLY A 234 0.56 -25.36 15.87
C GLY A 234 0.53 -23.92 15.39
N LYS A 235 -0.63 -23.28 15.56
CA LYS A 235 -0.81 -21.88 15.21
C LYS A 235 -0.10 -21.00 16.24
N ILE A 236 0.65 -20.03 15.76
CA ILE A 236 1.39 -19.11 16.62
C ILE A 236 0.49 -17.97 17.08
N THR A 237 0.56 -17.65 18.37
CA THR A 237 -0.25 -16.56 18.93
C THR A 237 0.39 -15.19 18.67
N ARG A 238 -0.40 -14.14 18.78
CA ARG A 238 0.08 -12.74 18.71
C ARG A 238 1.12 -12.45 19.78
N ALA A 239 0.95 -12.99 21.00
CA ALA A 239 1.93 -12.87 22.08
C ALA A 239 3.26 -13.56 21.77
N GLU A 240 3.22 -14.78 21.25
CA GLU A 240 4.43 -15.51 20.84
C GLU A 240 5.16 -14.79 19.71
N PHE A 241 4.41 -14.25 18.74
CA PHE A 241 5.00 -13.47 17.66
C PHE A 241 5.64 -12.16 18.17
N ALA A 242 5.01 -11.48 19.13
CA ALA A 242 5.59 -10.32 19.80
C ALA A 242 6.91 -10.67 20.52
N GLN A 243 6.96 -11.82 21.20
CA GLN A 243 8.16 -12.32 21.87
C GLN A 243 9.31 -12.55 20.89
N MET A 244 9.01 -13.09 19.70
CA MET A 244 10.01 -13.32 18.65
C MET A 244 10.64 -12.02 18.16
N ILE A 245 9.82 -11.00 17.88
CA ILE A 245 10.33 -9.72 17.36
C ILE A 245 10.99 -8.87 18.45
N MET A 246 10.64 -9.06 19.72
CA MET A 246 11.27 -8.33 20.84
C MET A 246 12.78 -8.53 20.88
N ALA A 247 13.27 -9.73 20.53
CA ALA A 247 14.69 -10.06 20.48
C ALA A 247 15.44 -9.38 19.32
N ILE A 248 14.72 -8.82 18.34
CA ILE A 248 15.26 -8.19 17.13
C ILE A 248 15.13 -6.67 17.20
N ASP A 249 14.00 -6.19 17.73
CA ASP A 249 13.65 -4.78 17.76
C ASP A 249 14.37 -4.03 18.90
N LYS A 250 14.39 -2.71 18.81
CA LYS A 250 14.96 -1.86 19.86
C LYS A 250 14.14 -1.96 21.16
N ALA A 251 14.83 -1.99 22.30
CA ALA A 251 14.17 -1.96 23.59
C ALA A 251 13.31 -0.70 23.76
N ASN A 252 12.08 -0.87 24.21
CA ASN A 252 11.13 0.21 24.46
C ASN A 252 10.12 -0.27 25.52
N GLY A 253 9.92 0.50 26.58
CA GLY A 253 9.12 0.12 27.75
C GLY A 253 7.93 1.04 28.02
N ALA A 254 7.41 1.73 26.99
CA ALA A 254 6.29 2.65 27.18
C ALA A 254 5.02 1.89 27.61
N ASP A 255 4.24 2.54 28.48
CA ASP A 255 2.92 2.04 28.88
C ASP A 255 2.00 1.88 27.68
N VAL A 256 1.18 0.83 27.71
CA VAL A 256 0.26 0.49 26.62
C VAL A 256 -1.19 0.46 27.09
N PRO A 257 -2.15 0.80 26.22
CA PRO A 257 -3.55 1.00 26.62
C PRO A 257 -4.36 -0.30 26.73
N PHE A 258 -3.71 -1.48 26.79
CA PHE A 258 -4.40 -2.77 26.62
C PHE A 258 -4.85 -3.39 27.93
N SER A 259 -6.15 -3.58 28.09
CA SER A 259 -6.74 -4.13 29.32
C SER A 259 -6.44 -5.61 29.52
N ASP A 260 -6.18 -6.36 28.46
CA ASP A 260 -5.96 -7.81 28.43
C ASP A 260 -4.47 -8.21 28.39
N VAL A 261 -3.56 -7.25 28.59
CA VAL A 261 -2.10 -7.48 28.58
C VAL A 261 -1.50 -7.48 29.98
N LYS A 262 -2.07 -6.72 30.92
CA LYS A 262 -1.55 -6.61 32.29
C LYS A 262 -1.51 -7.98 32.98
N GLY A 263 -0.33 -8.38 33.46
CA GLY A 263 -0.09 -9.68 34.11
C GLY A 263 0.08 -10.85 33.13
N HIS A 264 0.06 -10.60 31.82
CA HIS A 264 0.31 -11.62 30.81
C HIS A 264 1.82 -11.89 30.68
N TRP A 265 2.22 -13.15 30.49
CA TRP A 265 3.65 -13.52 30.41
C TRP A 265 4.43 -12.80 29.30
N ALA A 266 3.73 -12.41 28.23
CA ALA A 266 4.29 -11.67 27.09
C ALA A 266 4.13 -10.14 27.20
N GLU A 267 3.71 -9.61 28.36
CA GLU A 267 3.41 -8.19 28.56
C GLU A 267 4.54 -7.28 28.05
N ALA A 268 5.79 -7.50 28.49
CA ALA A 268 6.93 -6.70 28.06
C ALA A 268 7.15 -6.73 26.54
N ALA A 269 7.01 -7.90 25.90
CA ALA A 269 7.18 -8.04 24.46
C ALA A 269 6.09 -7.32 23.67
N ILE A 270 4.84 -7.41 24.15
CA ILE A 270 3.69 -6.73 23.56
C ILE A 270 3.84 -5.22 23.69
N MET A 271 4.25 -4.75 24.87
CA MET A 271 4.51 -3.34 25.13
C MET A 271 5.58 -2.77 24.20
N GLN A 272 6.72 -3.46 24.09
CA GLN A 272 7.80 -3.04 23.20
C GLN A 272 7.34 -2.98 21.74
N ALA A 273 6.70 -4.04 21.25
CA ALA A 273 6.27 -4.11 19.86
C ALA A 273 5.23 -3.03 19.52
N TYR A 274 4.34 -2.71 20.46
CA TYR A 274 3.37 -1.63 20.31
C TYR A 274 4.01 -0.24 20.36
N ALA A 275 4.86 0.01 21.36
CA ALA A 275 5.53 1.29 21.56
C ALA A 275 6.48 1.64 20.39
N ASN A 276 7.04 0.63 19.72
CA ASN A 276 7.81 0.80 18.50
C ASN A 276 6.96 0.87 17.22
N GLY A 277 5.63 0.81 17.32
CA GLY A 277 4.70 0.89 16.19
C GLY A 277 4.70 -0.35 15.27
N ARG A 278 5.26 -1.48 15.72
CA ARG A 278 5.36 -2.72 14.93
C ARG A 278 4.02 -3.45 14.86
N ILE A 279 3.33 -3.54 15.99
CA ILE A 279 2.04 -4.21 16.12
C ILE A 279 1.04 -3.31 16.83
N ALA A 280 -0.20 -3.31 16.35
CA ALA A 280 -1.30 -2.58 16.98
C ALA A 280 -2.24 -3.56 17.70
N GLY A 281 -3.00 -3.05 18.67
CA GLY A 281 -4.16 -3.74 19.22
C GLY A 281 -5.45 -3.37 18.47
N TYR A 282 -6.56 -3.70 19.11
CA TYR A 282 -7.91 -3.61 18.58
C TYR A 282 -8.61 -2.32 19.09
N PRO A 283 -9.69 -1.87 18.42
CA PRO A 283 -10.48 -0.67 18.75
C PRO A 283 -11.03 -0.65 20.17
N ASP A 284 -11.36 -1.83 20.66
CA ASP A 284 -11.91 -2.10 21.99
C ASP A 284 -10.84 -2.02 23.09
N LYS A 285 -9.63 -1.52 22.76
CA LYS A 285 -8.48 -1.41 23.66
C LYS A 285 -7.98 -2.77 24.15
N THR A 286 -8.17 -3.83 23.37
CA THR A 286 -7.56 -5.14 23.61
C THR A 286 -6.36 -5.37 22.70
N PHE A 287 -5.43 -6.24 23.09
CA PHE A 287 -4.36 -6.73 22.22
C PHE A 287 -4.64 -8.14 21.68
N ARG A 288 -5.47 -8.91 22.39
CA ARG A 288 -5.83 -10.31 22.16
C ARG A 288 -4.59 -11.21 22.08
N PRO A 289 -3.77 -11.27 23.15
CA PRO A 289 -2.46 -11.95 23.13
C PRO A 289 -2.54 -13.43 22.77
N ASN A 290 -3.64 -14.09 23.16
CA ASN A 290 -3.87 -15.53 22.94
C ASN A 290 -4.51 -15.84 21.58
N ASN A 291 -4.91 -14.83 20.80
CA ASN A 291 -5.39 -15.06 19.45
C ASN A 291 -4.23 -15.44 18.53
N ASN A 292 -4.51 -16.33 17.57
CA ASN A 292 -3.56 -16.67 16.53
C ASN A 292 -3.33 -15.47 15.60
N ILE A 293 -2.09 -15.31 15.14
CA ILE A 293 -1.76 -14.29 14.15
C ILE A 293 -2.00 -14.83 12.73
N THR A 294 -2.61 -14.01 11.89
CA THR A 294 -2.77 -14.30 10.47
C THR A 294 -1.48 -14.03 9.69
N ARG A 295 -1.37 -14.63 8.51
CA ARG A 295 -0.23 -14.39 7.60
C ARG A 295 -0.14 -12.91 7.18
N ALA A 296 -1.28 -12.24 6.94
CA ALA A 296 -1.33 -10.81 6.61
C ALA A 296 -0.83 -9.91 7.75
N GLU A 297 -1.23 -10.19 8.99
CA GLU A 297 -0.71 -9.46 10.15
C GLU A 297 0.79 -9.68 10.32
N ALA A 298 1.25 -10.93 10.21
CA ALA A 298 2.66 -11.27 10.40
C ALA A 298 3.58 -10.56 9.40
N VAL A 299 3.23 -10.55 8.10
CA VAL A 299 4.04 -9.83 7.10
C VAL A 299 4.04 -8.32 7.35
N THR A 300 2.92 -7.76 7.81
CA THR A 300 2.82 -6.32 8.09
C THR A 300 3.71 -5.93 9.26
N VAL A 301 3.70 -6.71 10.34
CA VAL A 301 4.56 -6.49 11.51
C VAL A 301 6.04 -6.60 11.12
N LEU A 302 6.41 -7.59 10.31
CA LEU A 302 7.80 -7.79 9.90
C LEU A 302 8.29 -6.75 8.90
N ASN A 303 7.49 -6.37 7.90
CA ASN A 303 7.86 -5.28 7.00
C ASN A 303 8.09 -3.99 7.78
N LYS A 304 7.22 -3.67 8.75
CA LYS A 304 7.44 -2.55 9.65
C LYS A 304 8.73 -2.70 10.45
N LEU A 305 9.02 -3.88 10.99
CA LEU A 305 10.23 -4.13 11.79
C LEU A 305 11.52 -3.93 10.98
N PHE A 306 11.50 -4.33 9.71
CA PHE A 306 12.65 -4.25 8.80
C PHE A 306 12.59 -3.05 7.84
N ASP A 307 11.75 -2.06 8.16
CA ASP A 307 11.57 -0.82 7.42
C ASP A 307 11.33 -1.01 5.92
N ARG A 308 10.55 -2.03 5.55
CA ARG A 308 10.11 -2.32 4.18
C ARG A 308 8.74 -1.73 3.91
N SER A 309 8.58 -0.94 2.85
CA SER A 309 7.30 -0.33 2.51
C SER A 309 7.23 0.03 1.04
N VAL A 310 6.26 -0.55 0.33
CA VAL A 310 5.96 -0.20 -1.05
C VAL A 310 4.48 0.13 -1.18
N ASP A 311 4.16 0.99 -2.14
CA ASP A 311 2.79 1.30 -2.54
C ASP A 311 2.60 1.11 -4.05
N ASN A 312 1.44 1.52 -4.56
CA ASN A 312 1.16 1.41 -5.98
C ASN A 312 2.15 2.16 -6.87
N LYS A 313 2.64 3.33 -6.42
CA LYS A 313 3.58 4.17 -7.16
C LYS A 313 4.96 3.52 -7.15
N GLY A 314 5.38 2.99 -6.01
CA GLY A 314 6.64 2.28 -5.84
C GLY A 314 6.76 1.03 -6.73
N LEU A 315 5.64 0.42 -7.11
CA LEU A 315 5.62 -0.75 -8.00
C LEU A 315 5.50 -0.43 -9.49
N ALA A 316 5.37 0.83 -9.90
CA ALA A 316 4.99 1.21 -11.26
C ALA A 316 5.84 0.53 -12.36
N ASP A 317 7.16 0.44 -12.16
CA ASP A 317 8.11 -0.09 -13.15
C ASP A 317 8.10 -1.62 -13.24
N VAL A 318 7.65 -2.31 -12.19
CA VAL A 318 7.73 -3.78 -12.06
C VAL A 318 6.36 -4.45 -11.99
N HIS A 319 5.27 -3.68 -11.92
CA HIS A 319 3.93 -4.17 -11.62
C HIS A 319 3.49 -5.33 -12.54
N ALA A 320 3.77 -5.21 -13.84
CA ALA A 320 3.41 -6.21 -14.85
C ALA A 320 4.16 -7.56 -14.67
N GLY A 321 5.32 -7.56 -14.01
CA GLY A 321 6.12 -8.76 -13.76
C GLY A 321 5.72 -9.52 -12.50
N ILE A 322 4.90 -8.94 -11.63
CA ILE A 322 4.48 -9.58 -10.38
C ILE A 322 3.47 -10.69 -10.68
N ALA A 323 3.82 -11.92 -10.32
CA ALA A 323 2.90 -13.05 -10.45
C ALA A 323 1.71 -12.90 -9.48
N PRO A 324 0.46 -13.06 -9.92
CA PRO A 324 -0.70 -12.90 -9.05
C PRO A 324 -0.91 -14.12 -8.14
N PHE A 325 -1.43 -13.89 -6.93
CA PHE A 325 -2.07 -14.93 -6.12
C PHE A 325 -3.57 -14.97 -6.45
N LYS A 326 -4.15 -16.17 -6.51
CA LYS A 326 -5.56 -16.39 -6.86
C LYS A 326 -6.53 -15.79 -5.86
N ASP A 327 -6.15 -15.73 -4.59
CA ASP A 327 -6.97 -15.28 -3.46
C ASP A 327 -6.59 -13.88 -2.95
N LEU A 328 -5.77 -13.14 -3.71
CA LEU A 328 -5.31 -11.82 -3.30
C LEU A 328 -5.56 -10.80 -4.43
N THR A 329 -6.25 -9.72 -4.07
CA THR A 329 -6.47 -8.59 -4.99
C THR A 329 -5.90 -7.31 -4.39
N PRO A 330 -5.62 -6.27 -5.20
CA PRO A 330 -5.19 -4.96 -4.70
C PRO A 330 -6.13 -4.30 -3.69
N LYS A 331 -7.39 -4.76 -3.59
CA LYS A 331 -8.36 -4.28 -2.58
C LYS A 331 -8.09 -4.84 -1.19
N HIS A 332 -7.32 -5.93 -1.05
CA HIS A 332 -6.99 -6.48 0.25
C HIS A 332 -6.08 -5.50 1.01
N TRP A 333 -6.39 -5.19 2.27
CA TRP A 333 -5.66 -4.18 3.05
C TRP A 333 -4.15 -4.46 3.15
N ALA A 334 -3.78 -5.74 3.20
CA ALA A 334 -2.39 -6.19 3.25
C ALA A 334 -1.73 -6.41 1.87
N TYR A 335 -2.36 -6.04 0.76
CA TYR A 335 -1.87 -6.39 -0.58
C TYR A 335 -0.40 -6.03 -0.78
N TYR A 336 -0.02 -4.77 -0.59
CA TYR A 336 1.35 -4.32 -0.79
C TYR A 336 2.33 -4.93 0.23
N GLN A 337 1.87 -5.20 1.45
CA GLN A 337 2.66 -5.89 2.47
C GLN A 337 3.01 -7.31 2.03
N ILE A 338 2.06 -8.00 1.41
CA ILE A 338 2.23 -9.35 0.89
C ILE A 338 3.12 -9.36 -0.34
N ILE A 339 2.95 -8.40 -1.26
CA ILE A 339 3.82 -8.27 -2.43
C ILE A 339 5.27 -8.03 -1.99
N GLU A 340 5.51 -7.10 -1.08
CA GLU A 340 6.82 -6.81 -0.46
C GLU A 340 7.46 -8.03 0.20
N ALA A 341 6.67 -8.81 0.92
CA ALA A 341 7.18 -9.96 1.65
C ALA A 341 7.55 -11.15 0.75
N SER A 342 6.88 -11.26 -0.41
CA SER A 342 6.83 -12.49 -1.20
C SER A 342 7.70 -12.48 -2.45
N ASN A 343 8.26 -11.33 -2.84
CA ASN A 343 9.08 -11.21 -4.05
C ASN A 343 10.48 -10.71 -3.73
N THR A 344 11.49 -11.28 -4.38
CA THR A 344 12.86 -10.75 -4.31
C THR A 344 13.00 -9.65 -5.34
N HIS A 345 13.44 -8.47 -4.90
CA HIS A 345 13.47 -7.28 -5.74
C HIS A 345 14.60 -6.34 -5.32
N ARG A 346 14.98 -5.47 -6.25
CA ARG A 346 15.84 -4.32 -5.97
C ARG A 346 14.98 -3.10 -5.76
N PHE A 347 15.34 -2.29 -4.76
CA PHE A 347 14.65 -1.06 -4.44
C PHE A 347 15.60 0.12 -4.33
N PHE A 348 15.03 1.30 -4.38
CA PHE A 348 15.64 2.55 -3.96
C PHE A 348 14.59 3.43 -3.27
N ARG A 349 15.05 4.38 -2.47
CA ARG A 349 14.21 5.39 -1.81
C ARG A 349 14.41 6.74 -2.47
N THR A 350 13.37 7.57 -2.46
CA THR A 350 13.41 8.90 -3.12
C THR A 350 13.55 10.05 -2.13
N GLU A 351 13.43 9.76 -0.83
CA GLU A 351 13.57 10.74 0.25
C GLU A 351 14.41 10.13 1.38
N LYS A 352 15.45 10.85 1.80
CA LYS A 352 16.34 10.40 2.89
C LYS A 352 15.57 10.29 4.21
N GLY A 353 15.70 9.15 4.88
CA GLY A 353 15.02 8.89 6.16
C GLY A 353 13.54 8.52 6.05
N LYS A 354 13.01 8.38 4.83
CA LYS A 354 11.72 7.72 4.59
C LYS A 354 11.93 6.22 4.40
N VAL A 355 10.84 5.47 4.55
CA VAL A 355 10.81 4.02 4.33
C VAL A 355 10.10 3.63 3.05
N ASP A 356 9.48 4.58 2.33
CA ASP A 356 8.77 4.29 1.10
C ASP A 356 9.76 4.02 -0.04
N GLU A 357 9.56 2.87 -0.67
CA GLU A 357 10.47 2.28 -1.64
C GLU A 357 9.87 2.32 -3.04
N THR A 358 10.75 2.43 -4.03
CA THR A 358 10.45 2.21 -5.44
C THR A 358 11.25 1.03 -5.92
N TRP A 359 10.56 0.04 -6.49
CA TRP A 359 11.18 -1.14 -7.06
C TRP A 359 11.52 -0.85 -8.51
N ASP A 360 12.80 -0.95 -8.85
CA ASP A 360 13.24 -0.80 -10.24
C ASP A 360 13.48 -2.13 -10.94
N VAL A 361 13.68 -3.23 -10.19
CA VAL A 361 13.86 -4.57 -10.76
C VAL A 361 13.22 -5.64 -9.88
N LEU A 362 12.40 -6.47 -10.50
CA LEU A 362 11.94 -7.73 -9.92
C LEU A 362 12.95 -8.85 -10.24
N LEU A 363 13.63 -9.37 -9.22
CA LEU A 363 14.69 -10.37 -9.39
C LEU A 363 14.16 -11.80 -9.33
N GLN A 364 13.14 -12.04 -8.51
CA GLN A 364 12.48 -13.33 -8.36
C GLN A 364 11.04 -13.13 -7.90
N THR A 365 10.10 -13.71 -8.64
CA THR A 365 8.69 -13.77 -8.22
C THR A 365 8.51 -14.76 -7.07
N TRP A 366 7.40 -14.63 -6.34
CA TRP A 366 7.04 -15.61 -5.30
C TRP A 366 6.93 -17.05 -5.84
N LYS A 367 6.54 -17.25 -7.11
CA LYS A 367 6.46 -18.57 -7.75
C LYS A 367 7.84 -19.18 -7.94
N GLN A 368 8.75 -18.42 -8.53
CA GLN A 368 10.14 -18.85 -8.71
C GLN A 368 10.84 -19.09 -7.37
N ALA A 369 10.51 -18.30 -6.34
CA ALA A 369 11.04 -18.51 -5.00
C ALA A 369 10.48 -19.78 -4.34
N LEU A 370 9.22 -20.11 -4.58
CA LEU A 370 8.58 -21.34 -4.13
C LEU A 370 9.19 -22.59 -4.81
N GLU A 371 9.51 -22.51 -6.10
CA GLU A 371 10.11 -23.59 -6.88
C GLU A 371 11.56 -23.89 -6.47
N ASN A 372 12.31 -22.86 -6.06
CA ASN A 372 13.73 -22.96 -5.70
C ASN A 372 14.00 -23.32 -4.22
N ARG A 373 12.96 -23.61 -3.42
CA ARG A 373 13.04 -23.67 -1.94
C ARG A 373 13.66 -24.94 -1.37
#